data_AF-A0A6G6Y5E4-F1
#
_entry.id   AF-A0A6G6Y5E4-F1
#
_cell.length_a   1.000
_cell.length_b   1.000
_cell.length_c   1.000
_cell.angle_alpha   90.00
_cell.angle_beta   90.00
_cell.angle_gamma   90.00
#
_symmetry.space_group_name_H-M   'P 1'
#
loop_
_entity.id
_entity.type
_entity.pdbx_description
1 polymer ?
#
loop_
_entity_poly.entity_id
_entity_poly.type
_entity_poly.pdbx_seq_one_letter_code
_entity_poly.pdbx_strand_id
1 'polypeptide(L)'
;MGKRPRIGAGGTWKSRLGAVRFMNAHGGSMAACLDGWGLPRILPAEALIGDLIEMPGEAPFGAMVVYLGNQSALGWHEEAEGCAVLRVRHPLRAWRL
;
A
#
# COMPACT_ATOMS: atom_id res chain seq x y z
N MET A 1 -15.58 14.29 -16.16
CA MET A 1 -15.22 15.30 -15.13
C MET A 1 -14.25 14.68 -14.14
N GLY A 2 -12.97 15.05 -14.16
CA GLY A 2 -12.01 14.57 -13.17
C GLY A 2 -12.02 15.48 -11.94
N LYS A 3 -12.48 14.97 -10.79
CA LYS A 3 -12.25 15.67 -9.51
C LYS A 3 -10.80 15.43 -9.10
N ARG A 4 -10.09 16.48 -8.70
CA ARG A 4 -8.77 16.30 -8.07
C ARG A 4 -8.98 15.50 -6.78
N PRO A 5 -8.40 14.31 -6.63
CA PRO A 5 -8.47 13.59 -5.37
C PRO A 5 -7.85 14.48 -4.29
N ARG A 6 -8.54 14.62 -3.15
CA ARG A 6 -7.93 15.28 -2.00
C ARG A 6 -6.77 14.40 -1.54
N ILE A 7 -5.58 14.98 -1.47
CA ILE A 7 -4.42 14.31 -0.91
C ILE A 7 -4.76 13.96 0.55
N GLY A 8 -4.68 12.68 0.88
CA GLY A 8 -5.01 12.16 2.20
C GLY A 8 -4.00 12.57 3.27
N ALA A 9 -4.18 12.04 4.49
CA ALA A 9 -3.38 12.39 5.67
C ALA A 9 -1.86 12.22 5.50
N GLY A 10 -1.41 11.40 4.55
CA GLY A 10 0.01 11.23 4.24
C GLY A 10 0.68 12.42 3.53
N GLY A 11 -0.09 13.31 2.88
CA GLY A 11 0.49 14.37 2.07
C GLY A 11 1.20 13.85 0.81
N THR A 12 2.11 14.66 0.27
CA THR A 12 2.95 14.30 -0.88
C THR A 12 4.42 14.36 -0.48
N TRP A 13 5.19 13.33 -0.80
CA TRP A 13 6.64 13.31 -0.59
C TRP A 13 7.37 13.44 -1.93
N LYS A 14 8.40 14.29 -1.97
CA LYS A 14 9.23 14.50 -3.18
C LYS A 14 10.51 13.66 -3.20
N SER A 15 10.80 12.94 -2.11
CA SER A 15 11.99 12.12 -1.99
C SER A 15 11.76 10.95 -1.05
N ARG A 16 12.54 9.88 -1.25
CA ARG A 16 12.59 8.71 -0.36
C ARG A 16 12.85 9.11 1.09
N LEU A 17 13.84 9.99 1.32
CA LEU A 17 14.19 10.47 2.66
C LEU A 17 13.02 11.18 3.35
N GLY A 18 12.27 12.00 2.61
CA GLY A 18 11.08 12.68 3.13
C GLY A 18 9.99 11.70 3.56
N ALA A 19 9.74 10.67 2.75
CA ALA A 19 8.78 9.62 3.06
C ALA A 19 9.21 8.79 4.28
N VAL A 20 10.49 8.43 4.38
CA VAL A 20 11.03 7.69 5.55
C VAL A 20 10.93 8.52 6.83
N ARG A 21 11.28 9.81 6.78
CA ARG A 21 11.11 10.72 7.94
C ARG A 21 9.66 10.78 8.40
N PHE A 22 8.72 10.90 7.45
CA PHE A 22 7.30 10.86 7.75
C PHE A 22 6.92 9.55 8.44
N MET A 23 7.27 8.39 7.86
CA MET A 23 6.92 7.09 8.45
C MET A 23 7.52 6.89 9.82
N ASN A 24 8.77 7.30 10.07
CA ASN A 24 9.39 7.23 11.39
C ASN A 24 8.62 8.02 12.45
N ALA A 25 8.02 9.16 12.08
CA ALA A 25 7.15 9.92 12.97
C ALA A 25 5.76 9.29 13.18
N HIS A 26 5.37 8.31 12.37
CA HIS A 26 4.05 7.68 12.34
C HIS A 26 4.10 6.15 12.54
N GLY A 27 5.07 5.66 13.33
CA GLY A 27 5.15 4.24 13.70
C GLY A 27 6.15 3.41 12.88
N GLY A 28 6.99 4.04 12.08
CA GLY A 28 8.20 3.45 11.49
C GLY A 28 7.98 2.58 10.26
N SER A 29 6.75 2.38 9.80
CA SER A 29 6.43 1.60 8.61
C SER A 29 5.17 2.11 7.92
N MET A 30 5.04 1.84 6.62
CA MET A 30 3.78 2.12 5.91
C MET A 30 2.61 1.39 6.55
N ALA A 31 2.83 0.15 7.01
CA ALA A 31 1.82 -0.62 7.70
C ALA A 31 1.30 0.09 8.97
N ALA A 32 2.20 0.69 9.76
CA ALA A 32 1.83 1.47 10.94
C ALA A 32 1.12 2.78 10.58
N CYS A 33 1.51 3.44 9.48
CA CYS A 33 0.80 4.61 8.98
C CYS A 33 -0.66 4.29 8.62
N LEU A 34 -0.89 3.20 7.90
CA LEU A 34 -2.23 2.76 7.49
C LEU A 34 -3.12 2.42 8.70
N ASP A 35 -2.53 1.78 9.72
CA ASP A 35 -3.21 1.51 10.98
C ASP A 35 -3.55 2.81 11.72
N GLY A 36 -2.60 3.75 11.77
CA GLY A 36 -2.80 5.07 12.37
C GLY A 36 -3.85 5.94 11.66
N TRP A 37 -4.07 5.71 10.35
CA TRP A 37 -5.16 6.34 9.60
C TRP A 37 -6.52 5.68 9.83
N GLY A 38 -6.58 4.59 10.61
CA GLY A 38 -7.81 3.92 10.99
C GLY A 38 -8.39 2.99 9.92
N LEU A 39 -7.57 2.55 8.96
CA LEU A 39 -8.03 1.56 7.98
C LEU A 39 -8.28 0.21 8.66
N PRO A 40 -9.45 -0.43 8.46
CA PRO A 40 -9.75 -1.71 9.10
C PRO A 40 -8.82 -2.81 8.60
N ARG A 41 -8.10 -3.44 9.52
CA ARG A 41 -7.31 -4.66 9.26
C ARG A 41 -8.25 -5.83 8.94
N ILE A 42 -7.90 -6.60 7.92
CA ILE A 42 -8.57 -7.86 7.55
C ILE A 42 -7.53 -8.96 7.32
N LEU A 43 -7.95 -10.22 7.34
CA LEU A 43 -7.08 -11.31 6.90
C LEU A 43 -6.87 -11.17 5.38
N PRO A 44 -5.65 -11.43 4.85
CA PRO A 44 -5.42 -11.37 3.41
C PRO A 44 -6.34 -12.28 2.58
N ALA A 45 -6.83 -13.38 3.17
CA ALA A 45 -7.78 -14.28 2.53
C ALA A 45 -9.19 -13.68 2.38
N GLU A 46 -9.51 -12.63 3.13
CA GLU A 46 -10.80 -11.92 3.10
C GLU A 46 -10.77 -10.72 2.14
N ALA A 47 -9.63 -10.45 1.50
CA ALA A 47 -9.47 -9.32 0.61
C ALA A 47 -10.46 -9.38 -0.57
N LEU A 48 -11.15 -8.27 -0.79
CA LEU A 48 -12.03 -8.04 -1.92
C LEU A 48 -11.36 -7.11 -2.94
N ILE A 49 -11.93 -7.06 -4.15
CA ILE A 49 -11.42 -6.16 -5.20
C ILE A 49 -11.42 -4.72 -4.66
N GLY A 50 -10.26 -4.07 -4.73
CA GLY A 50 -10.04 -2.72 -4.21
C GLY A 50 -9.38 -2.66 -2.83
N ASP A 51 -9.33 -3.76 -2.07
CA ASP A 51 -8.64 -3.79 -0.78
C ASP A 51 -7.12 -3.66 -0.95
N LEU A 52 -6.45 -3.11 0.06
CA LEU A 52 -5.00 -2.96 0.05
C LEU A 52 -4.35 -4.20 0.65
N ILE A 53 -3.30 -4.72 0.02
CA ILE A 53 -2.50 -5.85 0.50
C ILE A 53 -1.04 -5.40 0.62
N GLU A 54 -0.40 -5.80 1.71
CA GLU A 54 1.05 -5.71 1.89
C GLU A 54 1.69 -7.06 1.54
N MET A 55 2.68 -7.04 0.65
CA MET A 55 3.56 -8.15 0.33
C MET A 55 4.99 -7.86 0.81
N PRO A 56 5.88 -8.87 0.87
CA PRO A 56 7.29 -8.66 1.15
C PRO A 56 7.89 -7.60 0.20
N GLY A 57 8.56 -6.62 0.78
CA GLY A 57 9.16 -5.51 0.05
C GLY A 57 10.20 -4.79 0.90
N GLU A 58 10.77 -3.72 0.36
CA GLU A 58 11.82 -2.97 1.04
C GLU A 58 11.27 -2.23 2.27
N ALA A 59 11.87 -2.49 3.44
CA ALA A 59 11.56 -1.72 4.63
C ALA A 59 12.03 -0.25 4.47
N PRO A 60 11.30 0.75 5.00
CA PRO A 60 10.07 0.64 5.81
C PRO A 60 8.75 0.70 5.00
N PHE A 61 8.83 0.67 3.67
CA PHE A 61 7.66 0.84 2.79
C PHE A 61 6.81 -0.42 2.70
N GLY A 62 7.45 -1.59 2.58
CA GLY A 62 6.79 -2.81 2.13
C GLY A 62 6.32 -2.71 0.66
N ALA A 63 5.75 -3.78 0.12
CA ALA A 63 5.16 -3.77 -1.21
C ALA A 63 3.63 -3.64 -1.09
N MET A 64 3.11 -2.42 -1.24
CA MET A 64 1.68 -2.14 -1.17
C MET A 64 1.02 -2.29 -2.54
N VAL A 65 -0.03 -3.10 -2.61
CA VAL A 65 -0.75 -3.40 -3.85
C VAL A 65 -2.27 -3.38 -3.65
N VAL A 66 -3.02 -3.03 -4.68
CA VAL A 66 -4.49 -3.03 -4.67
C VAL A 66 -5.00 -4.36 -5.22
N TYR A 67 -5.80 -5.08 -4.46
CA TYR A 67 -6.28 -6.40 -4.87
C TYR A 67 -7.25 -6.31 -6.06
N LEU A 68 -7.07 -7.18 -7.06
CA LEU A 68 -7.90 -7.27 -8.26
C LEU A 68 -8.73 -8.56 -8.32
N GLY A 69 -8.67 -9.40 -7.28
CA GLY A 69 -9.31 -10.71 -7.28
C GLY A 69 -8.44 -11.79 -7.93
N ASN A 70 -8.83 -13.05 -7.74
CA ASN A 70 -8.14 -14.22 -8.28
C ASN A 70 -6.61 -14.14 -8.09
N GLN A 71 -6.13 -13.83 -6.88
CA GLN A 71 -4.72 -13.61 -6.49
C GLN A 71 -3.90 -12.67 -7.41
N SER A 72 -4.56 -11.76 -8.11
CA SER A 72 -3.93 -10.67 -8.86
C SER A 72 -4.06 -9.37 -8.07
N ALA A 73 -3.07 -8.49 -8.21
CA ALA A 73 -3.10 -7.16 -7.62
C ALA A 73 -2.43 -6.13 -8.54
N LEU A 74 -2.87 -4.87 -8.44
CA LEU A 74 -2.27 -3.74 -9.13
C LEU A 74 -1.19 -3.14 -8.21
N GLY A 75 0.04 -3.04 -8.69
CA GLY A 75 1.16 -2.55 -7.89
C GLY A 75 2.29 -1.98 -8.74
N TRP A 76 3.36 -1.55 -8.07
CA TRP A 76 4.59 -1.14 -8.73
C TRP A 76 5.66 -2.22 -8.54
N HIS A 77 6.49 -2.43 -9.58
CA HIS A 77 7.65 -3.30 -9.54
C HIS A 77 8.76 -2.67 -10.38
N GLU A 78 10.02 -2.81 -9.97
CA GLU A 78 11.15 -2.13 -10.64
C GLU A 78 11.41 -2.62 -12.07
N GLU A 79 11.05 -3.86 -12.37
CA GLU A 79 11.15 -4.45 -13.72
C GLU A 79 9.98 -4.07 -14.64
N ALA A 80 8.99 -3.32 -14.15
CA ALA A 80 7.87 -2.84 -14.94
C ALA A 80 8.02 -1.35 -15.27
N GLU A 81 7.63 -0.94 -16.48
CA GLU A 81 7.66 0.46 -16.92
C GLU A 81 6.75 1.38 -16.07
N GLY A 82 5.76 0.80 -15.41
CA GLY A 82 4.85 1.53 -14.54
C GLY A 82 4.06 0.58 -13.65
N CYS A 83 2.82 0.95 -13.38
CA CYS A 83 1.93 0.11 -12.60
C CYS A 83 1.60 -1.18 -13.38
N ALA A 84 1.78 -2.33 -12.75
CA ALA A 84 1.63 -3.63 -13.37
C ALA A 84 0.68 -4.52 -12.57
N VAL A 85 0.11 -5.52 -13.25
CA VAL A 85 -0.63 -6.60 -12.60
C VAL A 85 0.39 -7.60 -12.06
N LEU A 86 0.46 -7.69 -10.74
CA LEU A 86 1.34 -8.58 -10.00
C LEU A 86 0.55 -9.77 -9.46
N ARG A 87 1.24 -10.88 -9.25
CA ARG A 87 0.68 -12.03 -8.55
C ARG A 87 0.86 -11.86 -7.04
N VAL A 88 -0.22 -11.99 -6.28
CA VAL A 88 -0.15 -11.97 -4.81
C VAL A 88 0.48 -13.27 -4.33
N ARG A 89 1.68 -13.18 -3.78
CA ARG A 89 2.34 -14.30 -3.08
C ARG A 89 2.80 -13.84 -1.70
N HIS A 90 2.62 -14.72 -0.71
CA HIS A 90 3.02 -14.48 0.68
C HIS A 90 2.47 -13.16 1.26
N PRO A 91 1.16 -12.88 1.16
CA PRO A 91 0.63 -11.63 1.69
C PRO A 91 0.87 -11.57 3.20
N LEU A 92 1.42 -10.45 3.65
CA LEU A 92 1.74 -10.23 5.05
C LEU A 92 0.51 -9.73 5.78
N ARG A 93 -0.19 -8.74 5.20
CA ARG A 93 -1.32 -8.06 5.82
C ARG A 93 -2.27 -7.48 4.77
N ALA A 94 -3.49 -7.13 5.17
CA ALA A 94 -4.45 -6.46 4.30
C ALA A 94 -5.33 -5.45 5.06
N TRP A 95 -5.93 -4.52 4.31
CA TRP A 95 -6.84 -3.49 4.83
C TRP A 95 -8.04 -3.31 3.91
N ARG A 96 -9.21 -3.10 4.52
CA ARG A 96 -10.44 -2.71 3.83
C ARG A 96 -10.40 -1.24 3.46
N LEU A 97 -10.69 -0.92 2.20
CA LEU A 97 -10.89 0.47 1.72
C LEU A 97 -12.36 0.84 1.60
#